data_AF-A0A3M7CYV6-F1
#
_entry.id   AF-A0A3M7CYV6-F1
#
_cell.length_a   1.000
_cell.length_b   1.000
_cell.length_c   1.000
_cell.angle_alpha   90.00
_cell.angle_beta   90.00
_cell.angle_gamma   90.00
#
_symmetry.space_group_name_H-M   'P 1'
#
loop_
_entity.id
_entity.type
_entity.pdbx_description
1 polymer ?
#
loop_
_entity_poly.entity_id
_entity_poly.type
_entity_poly.pdbx_seq_one_letter_code
_entity_poly.pdbx_strand_id
1 'polypeptide(L)'
;MGTADVSSDPIQNDSQPNNHTKHPDPENLSRSPDPNPPPRFPPTVPIQTAILPCDDAAVPDLLDRVQVTGQDYTTNHLRHDNTDRNQKNSARLTLLSHARALVRALETPRETMIKHCWAEPSAAMCLAVGVDTGLFHYLSCNDAGCPCAKGREGGGGGERQEEETHSPPSTSHPSHPEDKTPDPNNPAARPDSPDTANGTHHPTHQAKPKSLTTLSNLTGIAPSLLARLLRHLTSMSHILQPTPSTYAPTPFSSSLTHPTISDGYPVIHACLPALSQFPTYAKLTGYREPSDPENGPYQFGVRTERGFFEDQAVKKPLLELFGNHMGGYRQGRRSWWEEGFYPVRERVVDGAGLGGGEADGEGKVLLVDVGGSFGHDIREFAAGFGDVVGMGRGRGRLVLEDLPEVVGQIREEGLVVGNRDGEKVRIERVGCDFFKENPVQGARAYYLHSVLHDWPNPLAATILSRIAQAMEPGYSKLLINEKLHPGSGRGVLGGHGAGYDDVGSRGFEGAHGIRVEGVD
;
A
#
# COMPACT_ATOMS: atom_id res chain seq x y z
N MET A 1 23.56 57.77 -15.32
CA MET A 1 24.92 57.19 -15.39
C MET A 1 24.91 55.99 -14.46
N GLY A 2 25.02 54.73 -14.88
CA GLY A 2 25.02 54.12 -16.19
C GLY A 2 24.26 52.78 -16.09
N THR A 3 23.64 52.40 -17.20
CA THR A 3 22.92 51.16 -17.45
C THR A 3 23.89 50.02 -17.67
N ALA A 4 23.67 48.85 -17.06
CA ALA A 4 24.35 47.61 -17.41
C ALA A 4 23.33 46.70 -18.13
N ASP A 5 23.65 46.44 -19.40
CA ASP A 5 22.89 45.63 -20.35
C ASP A 5 22.73 44.19 -19.88
N VAL A 6 21.49 43.72 -19.92
CA VAL A 6 21.14 42.29 -19.86
C VAL A 6 21.17 41.79 -21.31
N SER A 7 22.26 41.12 -21.70
CA SER A 7 22.33 40.41 -22.97
C SER A 7 21.41 39.19 -22.90
N SER A 8 20.26 39.32 -23.57
CA SER A 8 19.36 38.24 -23.92
C SER A 8 19.90 37.52 -25.16
N ASP A 9 20.58 36.40 -24.96
CA ASP A 9 20.82 35.47 -26.06
C ASP A 9 19.56 34.61 -26.28
N PRO A 10 18.97 34.60 -27.49
CA PRO A 10 17.80 33.79 -27.77
C PRO A 10 18.22 32.32 -27.87
N ILE A 11 17.60 31.48 -27.03
CA ILE A 11 17.67 30.02 -27.18
C ILE A 11 17.11 29.69 -28.56
N GLN A 12 17.98 29.22 -29.46
CA GLN A 12 17.59 28.73 -30.77
C GLN A 12 16.63 27.55 -30.58
N ASN A 13 15.38 27.79 -30.95
CA ASN A 13 14.36 26.78 -31.06
C ASN A 13 14.64 25.96 -32.32
N ASP A 14 15.48 24.93 -32.20
CA ASP A 14 15.61 23.92 -33.24
C ASP A 14 14.31 23.11 -33.28
N SER A 15 13.38 23.62 -34.09
CA SER A 15 12.18 22.92 -34.52
C SER A 15 12.58 21.69 -35.33
N GLN A 16 12.84 20.58 -34.64
CA GLN A 16 12.80 19.26 -35.27
C GLN A 16 11.33 18.86 -35.49
N PRO A 17 10.99 18.32 -36.67
CA PRO A 17 9.61 18.00 -37.01
C PRO A 17 9.07 16.91 -36.09
N ASN A 18 7.88 17.16 -35.52
CA ASN A 18 7.02 16.17 -34.86
C ASN A 18 6.72 15.02 -35.84
N ASN A 19 7.58 14.00 -35.84
CA ASN A 19 7.19 12.70 -36.35
C ASN A 19 6.34 12.02 -35.27
N HIS A 20 5.03 12.31 -35.31
CA HIS A 20 3.99 11.44 -34.77
C HIS A 20 4.06 10.10 -35.50
N THR A 21 4.98 9.24 -35.06
CA THR A 21 5.00 7.85 -35.47
C THR A 21 4.27 7.10 -34.37
N LYS A 22 3.06 6.64 -34.71
CA LYS A 22 2.31 5.61 -33.97
C LYS A 22 3.28 4.52 -33.50
N HIS A 23 3.05 4.02 -32.29
CA HIS A 23 3.79 2.95 -31.63
C HIS A 23 4.58 2.05 -32.60
N PRO A 24 5.90 1.84 -32.39
CA PRO A 24 6.64 0.89 -33.21
C PRO A 24 5.91 -0.46 -33.18
N ASP A 25 5.58 -0.93 -34.39
CA ASP A 25 4.81 -2.15 -34.65
C ASP A 25 5.40 -3.33 -33.86
N PRO A 26 4.60 -4.04 -33.02
CA PRO A 26 5.12 -5.11 -32.17
C PRO A 26 5.71 -6.30 -32.95
N GLU A 27 5.43 -6.44 -34.24
CA GLU A 27 6.09 -7.44 -35.09
C GLU A 27 7.56 -7.09 -35.42
N ASN A 28 7.97 -5.83 -35.27
CA ASN A 28 9.37 -5.42 -35.47
C ASN A 28 10.27 -5.66 -34.23
N LEU A 29 9.68 -6.20 -33.15
CA LEU A 29 10.40 -6.59 -31.92
C LEU A 29 10.91 -8.04 -31.96
N SER A 30 10.68 -8.76 -33.07
CA SER A 30 11.22 -10.09 -33.33
C SER A 30 12.46 -10.02 -34.23
N ARG A 31 13.64 -10.15 -33.61
CA ARG A 31 14.91 -10.61 -34.21
C ARG A 31 15.51 -9.73 -35.32
N SER A 32 16.07 -8.58 -34.92
CA SER A 32 17.45 -8.32 -35.29
C SER A 32 18.26 -8.12 -34.01
N PRO A 33 19.42 -8.79 -33.83
CA PRO A 33 20.33 -8.40 -32.76
C PRO A 33 20.66 -6.93 -32.96
N ASP A 34 20.59 -6.14 -31.88
CA ASP A 34 21.01 -4.74 -31.89
C ASP A 34 22.33 -4.64 -32.67
N PRO A 35 22.38 -3.88 -33.79
CA PRO A 35 23.56 -3.83 -34.62
C PRO A 35 24.78 -3.27 -33.88
N ASN A 36 24.57 -2.56 -32.77
CA ASN A 36 25.62 -2.03 -31.90
C ASN A 36 25.28 -2.29 -30.41
N PRO A 37 25.41 -3.54 -29.91
CA PRO A 37 25.13 -3.81 -28.51
C PRO A 37 26.06 -2.96 -27.63
N PRO A 38 25.59 -2.51 -26.44
CA PRO A 38 26.44 -1.77 -25.52
C PRO A 38 27.69 -2.60 -25.20
N PRO A 39 28.86 -1.94 -25.02
CA PRO A 39 30.10 -2.64 -24.76
C PRO A 39 29.96 -3.50 -23.51
N ARG A 40 30.29 -4.79 -23.62
CA ARG A 40 30.49 -5.62 -22.43
C ARG A 40 31.82 -5.22 -21.81
N PHE A 41 31.76 -4.62 -20.63
CA PHE A 41 32.96 -4.29 -19.89
C PHE A 41 33.62 -5.58 -19.35
N PRO A 42 34.95 -5.69 -19.42
CA PRO A 42 35.64 -6.80 -18.76
C PRO A 42 35.45 -6.70 -17.24
N PRO A 43 35.55 -7.83 -16.50
CA PRO A 43 35.50 -7.80 -15.04
C PRO A 43 36.58 -6.87 -14.47
N THR A 44 36.19 -5.96 -13.57
CA THR A 44 37.09 -5.03 -12.89
C THR A 44 37.66 -5.57 -11.59
N VAL A 45 37.05 -6.63 -11.03
CA VAL A 45 37.44 -7.29 -9.77
C VAL A 45 37.44 -8.81 -9.93
N PRO A 46 38.18 -9.57 -9.10
CA PRO A 46 38.18 -11.03 -9.13
C PRO A 46 36.80 -11.61 -8.80
N ILE A 47 36.46 -12.74 -9.41
CA ILE A 47 35.19 -13.46 -9.17
C ILE A 47 35.00 -13.85 -7.70
N GLN A 48 36.09 -14.01 -6.96
CA GLN A 48 36.07 -14.29 -5.52
C GLN A 48 35.27 -13.25 -4.72
N THR A 49 35.23 -11.99 -5.18
CA THR A 49 34.43 -10.92 -4.58
C THR A 49 32.95 -11.29 -4.46
N ALA A 50 32.43 -12.11 -5.40
CA ALA A 50 31.02 -12.50 -5.40
C ALA A 50 30.66 -13.55 -4.33
N ILE A 51 31.65 -14.21 -3.73
CA ILE A 51 31.45 -15.32 -2.78
C ILE A 51 32.03 -15.05 -1.39
N LEU A 52 32.52 -13.82 -1.16
CA LEU A 52 32.89 -13.34 0.17
C LEU A 52 31.75 -12.46 0.72
N PRO A 53 31.58 -12.38 2.05
CA PRO A 53 30.60 -11.48 2.67
C PRO A 53 30.83 -10.02 2.25
N CYS A 54 29.75 -9.24 2.16
CA CYS A 54 29.83 -7.86 1.70
C CYS A 54 30.61 -6.95 2.66
N ASP A 55 30.57 -7.19 3.97
CA ASP A 55 31.27 -6.39 4.98
C ASP A 55 31.54 -7.14 6.30
N ASP A 56 32.50 -8.08 6.28
CA ASP A 56 32.90 -8.84 7.48
C ASP A 56 33.41 -7.94 8.62
N ALA A 57 34.03 -6.81 8.29
CA ALA A 57 34.63 -5.91 9.28
C ALA A 57 33.57 -5.18 10.13
N ALA A 58 32.39 -4.92 9.56
CA ALA A 58 31.29 -4.28 10.28
C ALA A 58 30.50 -5.24 11.20
N VAL A 59 30.63 -6.56 11.03
CA VAL A 59 29.82 -7.56 11.75
C VAL A 59 29.90 -7.42 13.28
N PRO A 60 31.08 -7.26 13.92
CA PRO A 60 31.15 -7.13 15.38
C PRO A 60 30.38 -5.93 15.92
N ASP A 61 30.55 -4.74 15.33
CA ASP A 61 29.83 -3.52 15.73
C ASP A 61 28.31 -3.65 15.49
N LEU A 62 27.90 -4.28 14.39
CA LEU A 62 26.49 -4.53 14.09
C LEU A 62 25.84 -5.49 15.09
N LEU A 63 26.55 -6.54 15.52
CA LEU A 63 26.09 -7.45 16.57
C LEU A 63 25.90 -6.71 17.90
N ASP A 64 26.86 -5.87 18.29
CA ASP A 64 26.76 -5.05 19.51
C ASP A 64 25.55 -4.10 19.43
N ARG A 65 25.33 -3.45 18.29
CA ARG A 65 24.17 -2.57 18.08
C ARG A 65 22.84 -3.33 18.14
N VAL A 66 22.76 -4.52 17.55
CA VAL A 66 21.56 -5.37 17.63
C VAL A 66 21.32 -5.80 19.08
N GLN A 67 22.36 -6.12 19.84
CA GLN A 67 22.23 -6.45 21.25
C GLN A 67 21.70 -5.28 22.07
N VAL A 68 22.31 -4.09 21.93
CA VAL A 68 21.90 -2.87 22.64
C VAL A 68 20.46 -2.49 22.29
N THR A 69 20.14 -2.41 21.00
CA THR A 69 18.78 -2.05 20.56
C THR A 69 17.75 -3.16 20.82
N GLY A 70 18.18 -4.41 20.91
CA GLY A 70 17.35 -5.54 21.36
C GLY A 70 17.00 -5.46 22.83
N GLN A 71 17.91 -4.99 23.69
CA GLN A 71 17.63 -4.72 25.09
C GLN A 71 16.65 -3.57 25.25
N ASP A 72 16.80 -2.49 24.48
CA ASP A 72 15.85 -1.37 24.43
C ASP A 72 14.46 -1.86 24.00
N TYR A 73 14.37 -2.67 22.94
CA TYR A 73 13.12 -3.28 22.51
C TYR A 73 12.47 -4.13 23.60
N THR A 74 13.21 -5.03 24.24
CA THR A 74 12.65 -5.90 25.29
C THR A 74 12.24 -5.10 26.55
N THR A 75 12.95 -4.03 26.87
CA THR A 75 12.69 -3.22 28.07
C THR A 75 11.59 -2.19 27.85
N ASN A 76 11.58 -1.48 26.72
CA ASN A 76 10.70 -0.34 26.47
C ASN A 76 9.55 -0.64 25.50
N HIS A 77 9.68 -1.65 24.63
CA HIS A 77 8.61 -2.02 23.70
C HIS A 77 7.73 -3.16 24.26
N LEU A 78 8.33 -4.20 24.86
CA LEU A 78 7.59 -5.37 25.35
C LEU A 78 7.03 -5.22 26.78
N ARG A 79 7.67 -4.44 27.66
CA ARG A 79 7.14 -4.21 29.01
C ARG A 79 6.13 -3.06 28.98
N HIS A 80 4.92 -3.35 29.45
CA HIS A 80 3.79 -2.43 29.53
C HIS A 80 4.05 -1.35 30.58
N ASP A 81 4.39 -0.17 30.11
CA ASP A 81 3.90 1.08 30.70
C ASP A 81 3.40 1.97 29.57
N ASN A 82 2.62 3.01 29.91
CA ASN A 82 1.94 4.04 29.09
C ASN A 82 2.87 4.81 28.10
N THR A 83 3.78 4.12 27.44
CA THR A 83 4.74 4.66 26.46
C THR A 83 4.01 4.99 25.17
N ASP A 84 4.28 6.20 24.67
CA ASP A 84 3.78 6.70 23.40
C ASP A 84 4.01 5.66 22.29
N ARG A 85 2.94 5.37 21.52
CA ARG A 85 2.96 4.53 20.31
C ARG A 85 4.13 4.88 19.39
N ASN A 86 4.49 6.17 19.33
CA ASN A 86 5.62 6.65 18.52
C ASN A 86 6.97 6.15 19.05
N GLN A 87 7.19 6.19 20.36
CA GLN A 87 8.42 5.70 20.99
C GLN A 87 8.56 4.19 20.80
N LYS A 88 7.47 3.43 20.97
CA LYS A 88 7.44 1.99 20.70
C LYS A 88 7.79 1.66 19.24
N ASN A 89 7.22 2.41 18.29
CA ASN A 89 7.53 2.22 16.87
C ASN A 89 8.96 2.61 16.52
N SER A 90 9.52 3.65 17.16
CA SER A 90 10.90 4.07 16.96
C SER A 90 11.91 3.00 17.38
N ALA A 91 11.75 2.42 18.58
CA ALA A 91 12.62 1.33 19.07
C ALA A 91 12.58 0.11 18.12
N ARG A 92 11.37 -0.29 17.69
CA ARG A 92 11.17 -1.37 16.71
C ARG A 92 11.88 -1.08 15.38
N LEU A 93 11.73 0.13 14.82
CA LEU A 93 12.34 0.52 13.54
C LEU A 93 13.86 0.58 13.63
N THR A 94 14.39 1.03 14.76
CA THR A 94 15.84 1.10 15.01
C THR A 94 16.45 -0.30 15.09
N LEU A 95 15.86 -1.22 15.84
CA LEU A 95 16.30 -2.61 15.89
C LEU A 95 16.22 -3.28 14.51
N LEU A 96 15.10 -3.10 13.79
CA LEU A 96 14.92 -3.62 12.44
C LEU A 96 16.00 -3.11 11.47
N SER A 97 16.38 -1.85 11.59
CA SER A 97 17.44 -1.23 10.81
C SER A 97 18.79 -1.93 11.03
N HIS A 98 19.20 -2.11 12.28
CA HIS A 98 20.45 -2.79 12.63
C HIS A 98 20.45 -4.26 12.18
N ALA A 99 19.34 -4.97 12.37
CA ALA A 99 19.21 -6.35 11.90
C ALA A 99 19.36 -6.46 10.37
N ARG A 100 18.76 -5.54 9.61
CA ARG A 100 18.93 -5.49 8.14
C ARG A 100 20.36 -5.14 7.72
N ALA A 101 21.02 -4.24 8.45
CA ALA A 101 22.42 -3.92 8.19
C ALA A 101 23.33 -5.14 8.44
N LEU A 102 23.08 -5.89 9.52
CA LEU A 102 23.79 -7.14 9.80
C LEU A 102 23.57 -8.18 8.69
N VAL A 103 22.34 -8.36 8.23
CA VAL A 103 22.05 -9.27 7.10
C VAL A 103 22.83 -8.85 5.84
N ARG A 104 22.81 -7.57 5.48
CA ARG A 104 23.57 -7.07 4.31
C ARG A 104 25.08 -7.25 4.44
N ALA A 105 25.63 -7.11 5.64
CA ALA A 105 27.05 -7.31 5.89
C ALA A 105 27.46 -8.79 5.69
N LEU A 106 26.60 -9.72 6.13
CA LEU A 106 26.83 -11.15 6.07
C LEU A 106 26.53 -11.78 4.70
N GLU A 107 25.53 -11.26 3.96
CA GLU A 107 25.18 -11.75 2.62
C GLU A 107 26.38 -11.61 1.66
N THR A 108 26.60 -12.60 0.81
CA THR A 108 27.52 -12.49 -0.32
C THR A 108 26.83 -11.80 -1.51
N PRO A 109 27.57 -11.11 -2.41
CA PRO A 109 26.96 -10.52 -3.60
C PRO A 109 26.23 -11.54 -4.48
N ARG A 110 26.69 -12.80 -4.52
CA ARG A 110 26.00 -13.88 -5.22
C ARG A 110 24.63 -14.18 -4.60
N GLU A 111 24.51 -14.22 -3.29
CA GLU A 111 23.22 -14.45 -2.61
C GLU A 111 22.25 -13.30 -2.84
N THR A 112 22.73 -12.06 -2.79
CA THR A 112 21.93 -10.89 -3.16
C THR A 112 21.45 -10.96 -4.61
N MET A 113 22.30 -11.40 -5.55
CA MET A 113 21.90 -11.62 -6.94
C MET A 113 20.81 -12.70 -7.07
N ILE A 114 20.95 -13.83 -6.38
CA ILE A 114 19.93 -14.91 -6.35
C ILE A 114 18.58 -14.39 -5.88
N LYS A 115 18.60 -13.55 -4.83
CA LYS A 115 17.41 -12.95 -4.24
C LYS A 115 16.64 -12.10 -5.26
N HIS A 116 17.33 -11.19 -5.94
CA HIS A 116 16.72 -10.31 -6.95
C HIS A 116 16.28 -11.05 -8.21
N CYS A 117 17.06 -12.01 -8.69
CA CYS A 117 16.76 -12.71 -9.95
C CYS A 117 15.69 -13.77 -9.81
N TRP A 118 15.61 -14.46 -8.66
CA TRP A 118 14.78 -15.66 -8.52
C TRP A 118 13.85 -15.63 -7.32
N ALA A 119 14.33 -15.23 -6.13
CA ALA A 119 13.55 -15.39 -4.91
C ALA A 119 12.38 -14.40 -4.84
N GLU A 120 12.66 -13.11 -4.96
CA GLU A 120 11.68 -12.03 -4.80
C GLU A 120 10.64 -11.98 -5.93
N PRO A 121 11.01 -12.03 -7.23
CA PRO A 121 10.01 -12.03 -8.30
C PRO A 121 9.08 -13.25 -8.21
N SER A 122 9.63 -14.44 -7.94
CA SER A 122 8.82 -15.65 -7.77
C SER A 122 7.91 -15.56 -6.55
N ALA A 123 8.37 -14.94 -5.45
CA ALA A 123 7.57 -14.74 -4.25
C ALA A 123 6.38 -13.82 -4.54
N ALA A 124 6.61 -12.69 -5.21
CA ALA A 124 5.56 -11.77 -5.62
C ALA A 124 4.49 -12.47 -6.46
N MET A 125 4.89 -13.31 -7.42
CA MET A 125 3.94 -14.07 -8.24
C MET A 125 3.18 -15.14 -7.46
N CYS A 126 3.84 -15.83 -6.52
CA CYS A 126 3.16 -16.80 -5.64
C CYS A 126 2.15 -16.10 -4.71
N LEU A 127 2.47 -14.90 -4.22
CA LEU A 127 1.56 -14.10 -3.40
C LEU A 127 0.35 -13.64 -4.21
N ALA A 128 0.55 -13.17 -5.46
CA ALA A 128 -0.54 -12.79 -6.34
C ALA A 128 -1.50 -13.97 -6.61
N VAL A 129 -0.97 -15.16 -6.91
CA VAL A 129 -1.79 -16.38 -7.05
C VAL A 129 -2.50 -16.72 -5.74
N GLY A 130 -1.83 -16.57 -4.60
CA GLY A 130 -2.42 -16.82 -3.29
C GLY A 130 -3.59 -15.89 -2.96
N VAL A 131 -3.50 -14.61 -3.36
CA VAL A 131 -4.59 -13.64 -3.23
C VAL A 131 -5.76 -14.01 -4.15
N ASP A 132 -5.49 -14.21 -5.44
CA ASP A 132 -6.52 -14.52 -6.46
C ASP A 132 -7.31 -15.80 -6.15
N THR A 133 -6.62 -16.82 -5.62
CA THR A 133 -7.23 -18.12 -5.31
C THR A 133 -7.83 -18.20 -3.92
N GLY A 134 -7.72 -17.14 -3.11
CA GLY A 134 -8.20 -17.11 -1.72
C GLY A 134 -7.39 -17.99 -0.76
N LEU A 135 -6.20 -18.44 -1.15
CA LEU A 135 -5.33 -19.34 -0.37
C LEU A 135 -5.13 -18.83 1.08
N PHE A 136 -4.88 -17.53 1.24
CA PHE A 136 -4.62 -16.93 2.55
C PHE A 136 -5.86 -16.88 3.44
N HIS A 137 -7.05 -16.73 2.85
CA HIS A 137 -8.32 -16.83 3.55
C HIS A 137 -8.52 -18.26 4.05
N TYR A 138 -8.32 -19.25 3.17
CA TYR A 138 -8.41 -20.66 3.57
C TYR A 138 -7.39 -21.05 4.62
N LEU A 139 -6.15 -20.53 4.55
CA LEU A 139 -5.15 -20.78 5.60
C LEU A 139 -5.58 -20.18 6.95
N SER A 140 -6.19 -18.99 6.97
CA SER A 140 -6.51 -18.26 8.19
C SER A 140 -7.86 -18.61 8.83
N CYS A 141 -8.84 -19.09 8.05
CA CYS A 141 -10.15 -19.47 8.57
C CYS A 141 -10.10 -20.78 9.37
N ASN A 142 -10.85 -20.85 10.48
CA ASN A 142 -11.12 -22.12 11.13
C ASN A 142 -12.26 -22.84 10.40
N ASP A 143 -12.18 -24.17 10.26
CA ASP A 143 -13.13 -24.97 9.47
C ASP A 143 -14.60 -24.79 9.94
N ALA A 144 -14.81 -24.38 11.20
CA ALA A 144 -16.10 -23.95 11.71
C ALA A 144 -16.31 -22.44 11.48
N GLY A 145 -16.98 -22.07 10.39
CA GLY A 145 -17.47 -20.70 10.17
C GLY A 145 -16.93 -19.95 8.95
N CYS A 146 -16.22 -20.61 8.02
CA CYS A 146 -15.81 -19.95 6.78
C CYS A 146 -17.05 -19.59 5.92
N PRO A 147 -17.29 -18.30 5.58
CA PRO A 147 -18.38 -17.89 4.68
C PRO A 147 -18.26 -18.47 3.26
N CYS A 148 -17.08 -19.00 2.92
CA CYS A 148 -16.64 -19.41 1.60
C CYS A 148 -17.30 -20.69 1.04
N ALA A 149 -18.03 -21.47 1.84
CA ALA A 149 -18.69 -22.68 1.35
C ALA A 149 -19.98 -22.43 0.52
N LYS A 150 -20.42 -21.18 0.32
CA LYS A 150 -21.71 -20.87 -0.32
C LYS A 150 -21.65 -20.20 -1.71
N GLY A 151 -20.48 -20.00 -2.32
CA GLY A 151 -20.33 -19.01 -3.40
C GLY A 151 -19.69 -19.43 -4.73
N ARG A 152 -19.49 -20.72 -5.02
CA ARG A 152 -18.93 -21.17 -6.30
C ARG A 152 -19.57 -22.49 -6.76
N GLU A 153 -20.87 -22.47 -7.04
CA GLU A 153 -21.45 -23.42 -8.00
C GLU A 153 -21.48 -22.76 -9.38
N GLY A 154 -20.95 -23.49 -10.37
CA GLY A 154 -20.56 -22.96 -11.67
C GLY A 154 -21.73 -22.59 -12.57
N GLY A 155 -21.64 -21.40 -13.17
CA GLY A 155 -22.32 -21.12 -14.43
C GLY A 155 -21.64 -21.88 -15.56
N GLY A 156 -22.23 -22.99 -15.99
CA GLY A 156 -21.75 -23.75 -17.15
C GLY A 156 -22.47 -25.09 -17.34
N GLY A 157 -23.50 -25.09 -18.19
CA GLY A 157 -24.21 -26.27 -18.69
C GLY A 157 -25.69 -25.90 -18.92
N GLY A 158 -26.18 -25.71 -20.14
CA GLY A 158 -26.01 -26.59 -21.30
C GLY A 158 -27.05 -27.70 -21.19
N GLU A 159 -28.27 -27.43 -21.68
CA GLU A 159 -29.39 -28.37 -21.72
C GLU A 159 -28.97 -29.73 -22.27
N ARG A 160 -29.15 -30.80 -21.48
CA ARG A 160 -29.40 -32.16 -22.00
C ARG A 160 -30.37 -32.90 -21.09
N GLN A 161 -31.24 -33.63 -21.77
CA GLN A 161 -32.45 -34.30 -21.31
C GLN A 161 -32.23 -35.44 -20.32
N GLU A 162 -33.32 -35.71 -19.62
CA GLU A 162 -33.63 -36.80 -18.69
C GLU A 162 -33.21 -38.20 -19.18
N GLU A 163 -32.76 -39.04 -18.25
CA GLU A 163 -33.20 -40.44 -18.22
C GLU A 163 -33.19 -40.96 -16.77
N GLU A 164 -34.37 -41.42 -16.35
CA GLU A 164 -34.68 -42.00 -15.04
C GLU A 164 -33.98 -43.36 -14.84
N THR A 165 -33.47 -43.63 -13.64
CA THR A 165 -33.53 -44.99 -13.06
C THR A 165 -33.77 -44.92 -11.55
N HIS A 166 -34.81 -45.63 -11.12
CA HIS A 166 -35.35 -45.67 -9.75
C HIS A 166 -34.57 -46.62 -8.80
N SER A 167 -34.24 -46.12 -7.59
CA SER A 167 -34.52 -46.66 -6.22
C SER A 167 -34.10 -48.11 -5.83
N PRO A 168 -33.79 -48.45 -4.54
CA PRO A 168 -34.60 -48.08 -3.36
C PRO A 168 -33.84 -47.78 -2.03
N PRO A 169 -34.56 -47.41 -0.95
CA PRO A 169 -34.05 -46.62 0.17
C PRO A 169 -33.61 -47.48 1.36
N SER A 170 -32.72 -46.94 2.21
CA SER A 170 -32.42 -47.51 3.52
C SER A 170 -33.07 -46.68 4.64
N THR A 171 -33.68 -47.43 5.54
CA THR A 171 -34.53 -47.02 6.66
C THR A 171 -33.73 -46.58 7.88
N SER A 172 -34.33 -45.66 8.62
CA SER A 172 -33.96 -45.17 9.95
C SER A 172 -34.02 -46.25 11.05
N HIS A 173 -33.16 -46.16 12.08
CA HIS A 173 -33.60 -46.09 13.49
C HIS A 173 -32.45 -45.69 14.47
N PRO A 174 -32.76 -45.03 15.61
CA PRO A 174 -31.80 -44.50 16.60
C PRO A 174 -31.78 -45.29 17.93
N SER A 175 -30.71 -45.23 18.75
CA SER A 175 -30.79 -45.37 20.24
C SER A 175 -29.47 -45.12 20.99
N HIS A 176 -29.48 -44.07 21.85
CA HIS A 176 -29.01 -43.89 23.25
C HIS A 176 -27.62 -44.36 23.81
N PRO A 177 -27.14 -43.77 24.94
CA PRO A 177 -25.73 -43.59 25.31
C PRO A 177 -25.34 -44.40 26.56
N GLU A 178 -24.03 -44.53 26.81
CA GLU A 178 -23.52 -45.04 28.09
C GLU A 178 -22.60 -44.04 28.78
N ASP A 179 -22.96 -43.82 30.04
CA ASP A 179 -22.35 -43.04 31.10
C ASP A 179 -21.23 -43.86 31.78
N LYS A 180 -20.09 -43.23 32.09
CA LYS A 180 -19.04 -43.82 32.94
C LYS A 180 -18.48 -42.78 33.90
N THR A 181 -18.82 -42.97 35.16
CA THR A 181 -18.23 -42.36 36.35
C THR A 181 -16.83 -42.94 36.65
N PRO A 182 -15.87 -42.17 37.23
CA PRO A 182 -14.55 -42.67 37.62
C PRO A 182 -14.43 -43.05 39.11
N ASP A 183 -13.61 -44.07 39.37
CA ASP A 183 -13.29 -44.70 40.66
C ASP A 183 -12.37 -43.81 41.54
N PRO A 184 -12.65 -43.64 42.85
CA PRO A 184 -11.87 -42.84 43.78
C PRO A 184 -10.93 -43.70 44.64
N ASN A 185 -9.62 -43.68 44.39
CA ASN A 185 -8.63 -44.07 45.40
C ASN A 185 -7.24 -43.45 45.17
N ASN A 186 -6.94 -42.46 46.04
CA ASN A 186 -5.65 -42.21 46.69
C ASN A 186 -4.61 -41.24 46.03
N PRO A 187 -3.68 -40.62 46.78
CA PRO A 187 -3.86 -39.27 47.35
C PRO A 187 -2.59 -38.37 47.26
N ALA A 188 -2.73 -37.05 47.14
CA ALA A 188 -1.79 -36.08 47.72
C ALA A 188 -2.37 -34.66 47.66
N ALA A 189 -2.88 -34.23 48.81
CA ALA A 189 -3.07 -32.85 49.26
C ALA A 189 -1.69 -32.14 49.35
N ARG A 190 -1.47 -30.81 49.22
CA ARG A 190 -2.30 -29.60 49.42
C ARG A 190 -1.48 -28.32 49.04
N PRO A 191 -1.94 -27.05 49.24
CA PRO A 191 -1.97 -25.99 48.22
C PRO A 191 -1.22 -24.67 48.63
N ASP A 192 -1.57 -23.54 47.99
CA ASP A 192 -1.15 -22.12 48.18
C ASP A 192 0.04 -21.69 47.28
N SER A 193 0.05 -20.60 46.51
CA SER A 193 -0.69 -19.31 46.48
C SER A 193 -0.54 -18.66 45.08
N PRO A 194 -1.22 -17.53 44.78
CA PRO A 194 -1.58 -17.11 43.43
C PRO A 194 -0.54 -16.18 42.80
N ASP A 195 -0.21 -16.39 41.52
CA ASP A 195 0.45 -15.37 40.71
C ASP A 195 -0.35 -15.09 39.44
N THR A 196 -0.73 -13.82 39.36
CA THR A 196 -1.47 -13.16 38.30
C THR A 196 -0.73 -13.21 36.98
N ALA A 197 -1.08 -14.18 36.13
CA ALA A 197 -0.75 -14.15 34.71
C ALA A 197 -1.86 -13.41 33.94
N ASN A 198 -1.93 -12.09 34.11
CA ASN A 198 -2.62 -11.23 33.14
C ASN A 198 -1.58 -10.74 32.12
N GLY A 199 -1.06 -11.69 31.33
CA GLY A 199 -0.42 -11.38 30.07
C GLY A 199 -1.52 -11.02 29.07
N THR A 200 -1.50 -9.80 28.55
CA THR A 200 -2.32 -9.41 27.40
C THR A 200 -1.92 -10.29 26.21
N HIS A 201 -2.60 -11.42 26.06
CA HIS A 201 -2.63 -12.17 24.83
C HIS A 201 -3.22 -11.24 23.76
N HIS A 202 -2.40 -10.82 22.79
CA HIS A 202 -2.97 -10.66 21.45
C HIS A 202 -3.67 -11.98 21.15
N PRO A 203 -4.95 -11.99 20.73
CA PRO A 203 -5.60 -13.23 20.35
C PRO A 203 -4.91 -13.71 19.07
N THR A 204 -3.84 -14.49 19.22
CA THR A 204 -3.38 -15.37 18.15
C THR A 204 -4.47 -16.41 18.04
N HIS A 205 -5.45 -16.12 17.19
CA HIS A 205 -6.32 -17.15 16.65
C HIS A 205 -5.37 -18.09 15.90
N GLN A 206 -4.82 -19.09 16.58
CA GLN A 206 -3.90 -20.05 15.96
C GLN A 206 -4.75 -20.89 15.00
N ALA A 207 -4.80 -20.45 13.75
CA ALA A 207 -5.49 -21.18 12.70
C ALA A 207 -4.90 -22.58 12.64
N LYS A 208 -5.77 -23.59 12.68
CA LYS A 208 -5.33 -24.98 12.65
C LYS A 208 -4.57 -25.25 11.33
N PRO A 209 -3.38 -25.87 11.37
CA PRO A 209 -2.64 -26.19 10.16
C PRO A 209 -3.47 -27.05 9.19
N LYS A 210 -3.42 -26.74 7.89
CA LYS A 210 -4.20 -27.40 6.83
C LYS A 210 -3.32 -28.25 5.93
N SER A 211 -3.86 -29.38 5.48
CA SER A 211 -3.14 -30.29 4.59
C SER A 211 -3.09 -29.76 3.14
N LEU A 212 -2.11 -30.23 2.35
CA LEU A 212 -2.05 -29.94 0.91
C LEU A 212 -3.35 -30.32 0.20
N THR A 213 -3.91 -31.50 0.50
CA THR A 213 -5.15 -31.99 -0.11
C THR A 213 -6.33 -31.08 0.21
N THR A 214 -6.45 -30.65 1.47
CA THR A 214 -7.49 -29.72 1.90
C THR A 214 -7.38 -28.40 1.14
N LEU A 215 -6.19 -27.80 1.10
CA LEU A 215 -5.97 -26.52 0.42
C LEU A 215 -6.18 -26.65 -1.09
N SER A 216 -5.76 -27.76 -1.70
CA SER A 216 -5.98 -28.03 -3.13
C SER A 216 -7.47 -28.09 -3.48
N ASN A 217 -8.28 -28.77 -2.65
CA ASN A 217 -9.72 -28.82 -2.84
C ASN A 217 -10.38 -27.44 -2.69
N LEU A 218 -9.92 -26.62 -1.73
CA LEU A 218 -10.49 -25.30 -1.46
C LEU A 218 -10.12 -24.25 -2.51
N THR A 219 -8.87 -24.27 -3.00
CA THR A 219 -8.39 -23.32 -4.01
C THR A 219 -8.70 -23.75 -5.44
N GLY A 220 -8.97 -25.04 -5.67
CA GLY A 220 -9.09 -25.63 -7.00
C GLY A 220 -7.74 -25.82 -7.72
N ILE A 221 -6.60 -25.54 -7.07
CA ILE A 221 -5.28 -25.69 -7.67
C ILE A 221 -4.85 -27.17 -7.57
N ALA A 222 -4.36 -27.74 -8.67
CA ALA A 222 -3.82 -29.10 -8.69
C ALA A 222 -2.75 -29.32 -7.61
N PRO A 223 -2.75 -30.45 -6.88
CA PRO A 223 -1.86 -30.66 -5.72
C PRO A 223 -0.38 -30.45 -6.03
N SER A 224 0.09 -30.86 -7.21
CA SER A 224 1.49 -30.73 -7.62
C SER A 224 1.93 -29.28 -7.81
N LEU A 225 1.06 -28.46 -8.43
CA LEU A 225 1.29 -27.02 -8.60
C LEU A 225 1.22 -26.31 -7.24
N LEU A 226 0.18 -26.58 -6.45
CA LEU A 226 0.02 -25.98 -5.13
C LEU A 226 1.19 -26.30 -4.21
N ALA A 227 1.71 -27.53 -4.21
CA ALA A 227 2.88 -27.91 -3.43
C ALA A 227 4.12 -27.08 -3.78
N ARG A 228 4.31 -26.71 -5.05
CA ARG A 228 5.43 -25.86 -5.49
C ARG A 228 5.27 -24.43 -5.00
N LEU A 229 4.05 -23.88 -5.09
CA LEU A 229 3.72 -22.54 -4.58
C LEU A 229 3.93 -22.46 -3.07
N LEU A 230 3.38 -23.41 -2.32
CA LEU A 230 3.48 -23.46 -0.86
C LEU A 230 4.93 -23.63 -0.39
N ARG A 231 5.74 -24.43 -1.10
CA ARG A 231 7.17 -24.57 -0.80
C ARG A 231 7.90 -23.23 -0.94
N HIS A 232 7.63 -22.48 -2.00
CA HIS A 232 8.24 -21.17 -2.22
C HIS A 232 7.79 -20.18 -1.13
N LEU A 233 6.49 -20.07 -0.87
CA LEU A 233 5.94 -19.20 0.17
C LEU A 233 6.48 -19.55 1.57
N THR A 234 6.68 -20.83 1.87
CA THR A 234 7.30 -21.28 3.13
C THR A 234 8.77 -20.89 3.20
N SER A 235 9.54 -21.11 2.12
CA SER A 235 10.97 -20.74 2.07
C SER A 235 11.21 -19.24 2.24
N MET A 236 10.25 -18.43 1.82
CA MET A 236 10.26 -16.97 1.97
C MET A 236 9.64 -16.50 3.30
N SER A 237 9.26 -17.42 4.19
CA SER A 237 8.63 -17.15 5.49
C SER A 237 7.30 -16.36 5.39
N HIS A 238 6.60 -16.45 4.26
CA HIS A 238 5.27 -15.86 4.11
C HIS A 238 4.18 -16.73 4.75
N ILE A 239 4.38 -18.05 4.77
CA ILE A 239 3.56 -19.02 5.48
C ILE A 239 4.45 -19.95 6.30
N LEU A 240 3.86 -20.71 7.21
CA LEU A 240 4.53 -21.73 8.02
C LEU A 240 4.25 -23.13 7.45
N GLN A 241 5.20 -24.05 7.63
CA GLN A 241 5.03 -25.48 7.36
C GLN A 241 5.36 -26.28 8.63
N PRO A 242 4.41 -26.44 9.58
CA PRO A 242 4.66 -27.11 10.86
C PRO A 242 5.02 -28.59 10.72
N THR A 243 4.51 -29.25 9.69
CA THR A 243 4.88 -30.64 9.34
C THR A 243 5.09 -30.74 7.82
N PRO A 244 5.76 -31.79 7.31
CA PRO A 244 5.95 -31.97 5.86
C PRO A 244 4.65 -31.96 5.04
N SER A 245 3.49 -32.19 5.66
CA SER A 245 2.19 -32.30 5.02
C SER A 245 1.21 -31.17 5.38
N THR A 246 1.56 -30.23 6.26
CA THR A 246 0.63 -29.20 6.75
C THR A 246 1.22 -27.79 6.69
N TYR A 247 0.33 -26.82 6.53
CA TYR A 247 0.66 -25.41 6.36
C TYR A 247 -0.20 -24.54 7.27
N ALA A 248 0.39 -23.46 7.80
CA ALA A 248 -0.29 -22.53 8.69
C ALA A 248 0.05 -21.08 8.29
N PRO A 249 -0.83 -20.11 8.57
CA PRO A 249 -0.56 -18.72 8.25
C PRO A 249 0.47 -18.10 9.22
N THR A 250 1.21 -17.11 8.73
CA THR A 250 1.90 -16.08 9.52
C THR A 250 1.00 -14.86 9.70
N PRO A 251 1.33 -13.91 10.62
CA PRO A 251 0.63 -12.62 10.71
C PRO A 251 0.57 -11.87 9.37
N PHE A 252 1.63 -11.96 8.56
CA PHE A 252 1.66 -11.38 7.22
C PHE A 252 0.64 -12.05 6.31
N SER A 253 0.68 -13.38 6.15
CA SER A 253 -0.31 -14.05 5.29
C SER A 253 -1.75 -13.91 5.79
N SER A 254 -1.97 -13.81 7.11
CA SER A 254 -3.30 -13.51 7.64
C SER A 254 -3.74 -12.09 7.31
N SER A 255 -2.83 -11.11 7.27
CA SER A 255 -3.19 -9.76 6.83
C SER A 255 -3.67 -9.72 5.37
N LEU A 256 -3.22 -10.66 4.53
CA LEU A 256 -3.67 -10.81 3.13
C LEU A 256 -5.12 -11.31 3.00
N THR A 257 -5.83 -11.55 4.10
CA THR A 257 -7.29 -11.76 4.05
C THR A 257 -8.07 -10.45 4.05
N HIS A 258 -7.40 -9.32 4.31
CA HIS A 258 -8.02 -8.01 4.34
C HIS A 258 -7.83 -7.30 2.99
N PRO A 259 -8.90 -6.86 2.31
CA PRO A 259 -8.83 -6.19 1.01
C PRO A 259 -7.81 -5.05 0.95
N THR A 260 -7.74 -4.21 2.00
CA THR A 260 -6.78 -3.09 2.04
C THR A 260 -5.30 -3.50 1.95
N ILE A 261 -4.97 -4.77 2.23
CA ILE A 261 -3.61 -5.29 2.09
C ILE A 261 -3.50 -6.18 0.85
N SER A 262 -4.48 -7.04 0.57
CA SER A 262 -4.44 -7.98 -0.56
C SER A 262 -4.59 -7.30 -1.91
N ASP A 263 -5.37 -6.23 -2.00
CA ASP A 263 -5.75 -5.61 -3.27
C ASP A 263 -4.60 -4.87 -3.93
N GLY A 264 -3.52 -4.60 -3.19
CA GLY A 264 -2.27 -4.11 -3.75
C GLY A 264 -1.64 -5.09 -4.76
N TYR A 265 -1.79 -6.40 -4.58
CA TYR A 265 -1.18 -7.38 -5.48
C TYR A 265 -1.73 -7.33 -6.91
N PRO A 266 -3.05 -7.40 -7.15
CA PRO A 266 -3.59 -7.28 -8.51
C PRO A 266 -3.31 -5.91 -9.14
N VAL A 267 -3.35 -4.83 -8.35
CA VAL A 267 -3.03 -3.46 -8.81
C VAL A 267 -1.58 -3.36 -9.28
N ILE A 268 -0.63 -3.78 -8.44
CA ILE A 268 0.80 -3.75 -8.75
C ILE A 268 1.14 -4.71 -9.90
N HIS A 269 0.49 -5.88 -9.96
CA HIS A 269 0.68 -6.82 -11.04
C HIS A 269 0.24 -6.25 -12.40
N ALA A 270 -0.83 -5.46 -12.44
CA ALA A 270 -1.25 -4.76 -13.67
C ALA A 270 -0.18 -3.78 -14.19
N CYS A 271 0.68 -3.25 -13.30
CA CYS A 271 1.76 -2.32 -13.63
C CYS A 271 3.08 -3.02 -13.97
N LEU A 272 3.23 -4.30 -13.61
CA LEU A 272 4.47 -5.05 -13.77
C LEU A 272 5.06 -5.05 -15.20
N PRO A 273 4.26 -5.04 -16.28
CA PRO A 273 4.79 -4.89 -17.63
C PRO A 273 5.62 -3.62 -17.81
N ALA A 274 5.18 -2.48 -17.27
CA ALA A 274 5.93 -1.21 -17.29
C ALA A 274 7.31 -1.35 -16.66
N LEU A 275 7.37 -1.92 -15.45
CA LEU A 275 8.63 -2.16 -14.75
C LEU A 275 9.57 -3.09 -15.52
N SER A 276 9.04 -4.23 -15.99
CA SER A 276 9.84 -5.23 -16.68
C SER A 276 10.43 -4.73 -17.99
N GLN A 277 9.74 -3.78 -18.65
CA GLN A 277 10.14 -3.19 -19.92
C GLN A 277 10.92 -1.88 -19.77
N PHE A 278 11.02 -1.32 -18.57
CA PHE A 278 11.73 -0.06 -18.33
C PHE A 278 13.18 -0.07 -18.85
N PRO A 279 14.00 -1.13 -18.69
CA PRO A 279 15.35 -1.14 -19.27
C PRO A 279 15.37 -1.01 -20.79
N THR A 280 14.39 -1.59 -21.48
CA THR A 280 14.21 -1.47 -22.93
C THR A 280 13.78 -0.05 -23.30
N TYR A 281 12.78 0.49 -22.60
CA TYR A 281 12.30 1.86 -22.78
C TYR A 281 13.44 2.88 -22.60
N ALA A 282 14.17 2.80 -21.48
CA ALA A 282 15.25 3.70 -21.16
C ALA A 282 16.36 3.68 -22.23
N LYS A 283 16.67 2.50 -22.79
CA LYS A 283 17.61 2.41 -23.91
C LYS A 283 17.09 3.12 -25.16
N LEU A 284 15.82 2.92 -25.51
CA LEU A 284 15.19 3.53 -26.69
C LEU A 284 15.13 5.07 -26.58
N THR A 285 14.96 5.60 -25.37
CA THR A 285 14.91 7.06 -25.14
C THR A 285 16.28 7.69 -24.95
N GLY A 286 17.36 6.91 -25.00
CA GLY A 286 18.71 7.38 -24.73
C GLY A 286 18.93 7.76 -23.25
N TYR A 287 18.24 7.08 -22.33
CA TYR A 287 18.27 7.31 -20.89
C TYR A 287 17.84 8.72 -20.48
N ARG A 288 16.97 9.34 -21.29
CA ARG A 288 16.37 10.64 -20.97
C ARG A 288 15.22 10.49 -19.99
N GLU A 289 15.07 11.48 -19.13
CA GLU A 289 13.97 11.56 -18.17
C GLU A 289 12.62 11.65 -18.90
N PRO A 290 11.63 10.82 -18.56
CA PRO A 290 10.27 10.96 -19.06
C PRO A 290 9.61 12.23 -18.52
N SER A 291 9.17 13.11 -19.41
CA SER A 291 8.48 14.36 -19.06
C SER A 291 7.02 14.39 -19.52
N ASP A 292 6.57 13.39 -20.27
CA ASP A 292 5.22 13.30 -20.82
C ASP A 292 4.45 12.15 -20.13
N PRO A 293 3.42 12.44 -19.33
CA PRO A 293 2.65 11.42 -18.61
C PRO A 293 1.82 10.52 -19.54
N GLU A 294 1.54 10.97 -20.77
CA GLU A 294 0.79 10.20 -21.77
C GLU A 294 1.72 9.38 -22.69
N ASN A 295 3.04 9.53 -22.56
CA ASN A 295 4.03 8.82 -23.37
C ASN A 295 5.25 8.40 -22.54
N GLY A 296 4.97 7.73 -21.43
CA GLY A 296 5.95 7.27 -20.48
C GLY A 296 6.24 5.76 -20.53
N PRO A 297 7.05 5.27 -19.58
CA PRO A 297 7.30 3.84 -19.40
C PRO A 297 6.04 3.00 -19.21
N TYR A 298 5.00 3.57 -18.60
CA TYR A 298 3.73 2.89 -18.36
C TYR A 298 3.08 2.45 -19.68
N GLN A 299 2.83 3.41 -20.59
CA GLN A 299 2.25 3.17 -21.90
C GLN A 299 3.09 2.19 -22.71
N PHE A 300 4.42 2.32 -22.65
CA PHE A 300 5.34 1.43 -23.35
C PHE A 300 5.22 -0.02 -22.89
N GLY A 301 5.25 -0.28 -21.57
CA GLY A 301 5.23 -1.65 -21.06
C GLY A 301 3.85 -2.29 -21.04
N VAL A 302 2.81 -1.52 -20.68
CA VAL A 302 1.42 -2.02 -20.60
C VAL A 302 0.75 -2.07 -21.98
N ARG A 303 1.31 -1.39 -22.99
CA ARG A 303 0.80 -1.29 -24.36
C ARG A 303 -0.59 -0.65 -24.41
N THR A 304 -0.66 0.55 -23.88
CA THR A 304 -1.87 1.38 -23.83
C THR A 304 -1.55 2.81 -24.26
N GLU A 305 -2.54 3.52 -24.79
CA GLU A 305 -2.48 4.96 -25.10
C GLU A 305 -2.96 5.82 -23.92
N ARG A 306 -3.46 5.20 -22.85
CA ARG A 306 -4.01 5.88 -21.66
C ARG A 306 -2.94 6.13 -20.60
N GLY A 307 -3.09 7.22 -19.86
CA GLY A 307 -2.45 7.42 -18.57
C GLY A 307 -2.77 6.31 -17.56
N PHE A 308 -1.97 6.21 -16.49
CA PHE A 308 -2.14 5.21 -15.43
C PHE A 308 -3.55 5.25 -14.82
N PHE A 309 -3.97 6.41 -14.31
CA PHE A 309 -5.25 6.55 -13.62
C PHE A 309 -6.46 6.28 -14.54
N GLU A 310 -6.41 6.74 -15.79
CA GLU A 310 -7.46 6.48 -16.77
C GLU A 310 -7.59 4.98 -17.08
N ASP A 311 -6.47 4.28 -17.24
CA ASP A 311 -6.48 2.84 -17.51
C ASP A 311 -7.05 2.04 -16.34
N GLN A 312 -6.80 2.46 -15.10
CA GLN A 312 -7.42 1.87 -13.91
C GLN A 312 -8.93 2.15 -13.84
N ALA A 313 -9.36 3.38 -14.17
CA ALA A 313 -10.76 3.77 -14.15
C ALA A 313 -11.61 2.98 -15.16
N VAL A 314 -11.08 2.73 -16.36
CA VAL A 314 -11.74 1.91 -17.38
C VAL A 314 -11.89 0.45 -16.91
N LYS A 315 -10.88 -0.07 -16.22
CA LYS A 315 -10.86 -1.44 -15.67
C LYS A 315 -11.50 -1.46 -14.30
N LYS A 316 -12.81 -1.21 -14.23
CA LYS A 316 -13.60 -0.98 -13.00
C LYS A 316 -13.19 -1.74 -11.72
N PRO A 317 -12.86 -3.05 -11.71
CA PRO A 317 -12.34 -3.71 -10.51
C PRO A 317 -11.04 -3.07 -9.98
N LEU A 318 -10.10 -2.67 -10.84
CA LEU A 318 -8.80 -2.16 -10.42
C LEU A 318 -8.89 -0.80 -9.71
N LEU A 319 -9.89 0.03 -10.03
CA LEU A 319 -10.06 1.31 -9.35
C LEU A 319 -10.48 1.14 -7.87
N GLU A 320 -11.39 0.21 -7.59
CA GLU A 320 -11.78 -0.14 -6.21
C GLU A 320 -10.59 -0.78 -5.45
N LEU A 321 -9.89 -1.72 -6.09
CA LEU A 321 -8.71 -2.38 -5.54
C LEU A 321 -7.58 -1.37 -5.24
N PHE A 322 -7.39 -0.38 -6.10
CA PHE A 322 -6.44 0.72 -5.90
C PHE A 322 -6.83 1.57 -4.68
N GLY A 323 -8.10 1.96 -4.57
CA GLY A 323 -8.60 2.69 -3.40
C GLY A 323 -8.39 1.95 -2.08
N ASN A 324 -8.59 0.62 -2.07
CA ASN A 324 -8.30 -0.25 -0.94
C ASN A 324 -6.80 -0.29 -0.61
N HIS A 325 -5.96 -0.46 -1.64
CA HIS A 325 -4.50 -0.47 -1.50
C HIS A 325 -3.97 0.82 -0.89
N MET A 326 -4.43 1.99 -1.36
CA MET A 326 -4.04 3.29 -0.81
C MET A 326 -4.46 3.45 0.66
N GLY A 327 -5.63 2.92 1.01
CA GLY A 327 -6.07 2.84 2.40
C GLY A 327 -5.11 2.03 3.28
N GLY A 328 -4.64 0.86 2.80
CA GLY A 328 -3.66 0.04 3.51
C GLY A 328 -2.26 0.66 3.57
N TYR A 329 -1.82 1.31 2.51
CA TYR A 329 -0.51 1.99 2.43
C TYR A 329 -0.36 3.12 3.46
N ARG A 330 -1.47 3.79 3.76
CA ARG A 330 -1.59 4.83 4.78
C ARG A 330 -1.62 4.27 6.20
N GLN A 331 -2.21 3.09 6.41
CA GLN A 331 -2.40 2.52 7.75
C GLN A 331 -1.09 2.39 8.53
N GLY A 332 -1.16 2.66 9.84
CA GLY A 332 0.00 2.61 10.73
C GLY A 332 0.90 3.85 10.69
N ARG A 333 0.65 4.80 9.77
CA ARG A 333 1.24 6.14 9.81
C ARG A 333 0.42 7.04 10.74
N ARG A 334 1.08 8.07 11.23
CA ARG A 334 0.46 9.10 12.06
C ARG A 334 -0.41 10.01 11.19
N SER A 335 -1.64 10.28 11.59
CA SER A 335 -2.50 11.19 10.83
C SER A 335 -1.97 12.63 10.97
N TRP A 336 -2.03 13.41 9.88
CA TRP A 336 -1.42 14.74 9.80
C TRP A 336 -1.97 15.72 10.85
N TRP A 337 -3.20 15.51 11.29
CA TRP A 337 -3.91 16.35 12.25
C TRP A 337 -3.66 15.99 13.72
N GLU A 338 -2.95 14.89 14.00
CA GLU A 338 -2.67 14.47 15.38
C GLU A 338 -1.80 15.51 16.13
N GLU A 339 -1.99 15.60 17.46
CA GLU A 339 -1.34 16.60 18.32
C GLU A 339 0.19 16.54 18.28
N GLY A 340 0.85 17.55 17.73
CA GLY A 340 2.31 17.56 17.56
C GLY A 340 2.78 17.03 16.19
N PHE A 341 1.88 16.85 15.22
CA PHE A 341 2.22 16.74 13.81
C PHE A 341 1.97 18.08 13.11
N TYR A 342 0.71 18.50 13.01
CA TYR A 342 0.31 19.81 12.49
C TYR A 342 -0.73 20.47 13.41
N PRO A 343 -0.53 21.74 13.83
CA PRO A 343 -1.43 22.40 14.79
C PRO A 343 -2.73 22.87 14.11
N VAL A 344 -3.64 21.93 13.85
CA VAL A 344 -4.90 22.16 13.13
C VAL A 344 -5.77 23.21 13.81
N ARG A 345 -5.90 23.16 15.14
CA ARG A 345 -6.75 24.12 15.87
C ARG A 345 -6.28 25.55 15.63
N GLU A 346 -5.01 25.82 15.88
CA GLU A 346 -4.40 27.15 15.73
C GLU A 346 -4.34 27.62 14.26
N ARG A 347 -4.03 26.71 13.33
CA ARG A 347 -3.74 27.12 11.94
C ARG A 347 -4.93 27.00 11.01
N VAL A 348 -5.88 26.11 11.27
CA VAL A 348 -7.03 25.87 10.38
C VAL A 348 -8.31 26.36 11.05
N VAL A 349 -8.59 25.94 12.28
CA VAL A 349 -9.86 26.25 12.96
C VAL A 349 -9.94 27.69 13.42
N ASP A 350 -8.89 28.21 14.04
CA ASP A 350 -8.83 29.60 14.49
C ASP A 350 -8.86 30.52 13.26
N GLY A 351 -9.73 31.52 13.31
CA GLY A 351 -9.96 32.43 12.17
C GLY A 351 -10.80 31.84 11.02
N ALA A 352 -11.29 30.60 11.12
CA ALA A 352 -12.26 30.05 10.16
C ALA A 352 -13.63 30.74 10.26
N GLY A 353 -13.87 31.52 11.31
CA GLY A 353 -15.12 32.28 11.49
C GLY A 353 -16.35 31.39 11.65
N LEU A 354 -16.18 30.21 12.26
CA LEU A 354 -17.25 29.24 12.47
C LEU A 354 -18.30 29.75 13.47
N GLY A 355 -17.93 30.56 14.46
CA GLY A 355 -18.83 31.03 15.53
C GLY A 355 -19.87 32.10 15.18
N GLY A 356 -20.03 32.50 13.90
CA GLY A 356 -20.77 33.71 13.52
C GLY A 356 -21.81 33.61 12.39
N GLY A 357 -22.31 32.42 12.04
CA GLY A 357 -23.26 32.28 10.92
C GLY A 357 -24.67 32.80 11.20
N GLU A 358 -25.18 33.68 10.31
CA GLU A 358 -26.60 34.05 10.19
C GLU A 358 -27.50 32.83 9.99
N ALA A 359 -28.80 33.04 10.18
CA ALA A 359 -29.78 31.98 10.34
C ALA A 359 -29.91 30.98 9.15
N ASP A 360 -29.49 31.39 7.94
CA ASP A 360 -29.92 30.77 6.68
C ASP A 360 -28.80 30.48 5.66
N GLY A 361 -27.52 30.57 6.05
CA GLY A 361 -26.39 30.22 5.15
C GLY A 361 -25.93 28.77 5.28
N GLU A 362 -25.58 28.11 4.16
CA GLU A 362 -24.79 26.88 4.23
C GLU A 362 -23.48 27.18 4.98
N GLY A 363 -23.08 26.35 5.94
CA GLY A 363 -21.88 26.59 6.76
C GLY A 363 -20.61 26.85 5.92
N LYS A 364 -19.55 27.38 6.55
CA LYS A 364 -18.27 27.58 5.86
C LYS A 364 -17.56 26.25 5.60
N VAL A 365 -16.93 26.13 4.44
CA VAL A 365 -16.08 24.97 4.12
C VAL A 365 -14.76 25.09 4.88
N LEU A 366 -14.53 24.17 5.81
CA LEU A 366 -13.34 24.16 6.65
C LEU A 366 -12.16 23.47 5.96
N LEU A 367 -12.43 22.36 5.28
CA LEU A 367 -11.41 21.54 4.66
C LEU A 367 -11.94 20.93 3.36
N VAL A 368 -11.17 21.09 2.29
CA VAL A 368 -11.32 20.39 1.02
C VAL A 368 -10.16 19.41 0.89
N ASP A 369 -10.47 18.12 0.81
CA ASP A 369 -9.51 17.04 0.54
C ASP A 369 -9.44 16.82 -0.98
N VAL A 370 -8.43 17.40 -1.62
CA VAL A 370 -8.27 17.47 -3.08
C VAL A 370 -7.53 16.23 -3.58
N GLY A 371 -8.15 15.45 -4.45
CA GLY A 371 -7.62 14.14 -4.86
C GLY A 371 -7.66 13.13 -3.71
N GLY A 372 -8.66 13.24 -2.82
CA GLY A 372 -8.73 12.47 -1.57
C GLY A 372 -9.16 11.01 -1.76
N SER A 373 -9.40 10.56 -2.99
CA SER A 373 -9.80 9.20 -3.34
C SER A 373 -11.07 8.77 -2.58
N PHE A 374 -11.03 7.63 -1.87
CA PHE A 374 -12.14 7.14 -1.05
C PHE A 374 -12.30 7.89 0.30
N GLY A 375 -11.60 9.00 0.49
CA GLY A 375 -11.75 9.92 1.61
C GLY A 375 -11.14 9.43 2.92
N HIS A 376 -10.06 8.66 2.87
CA HIS A 376 -9.44 8.06 4.06
C HIS A 376 -9.00 9.13 5.09
N ASP A 377 -8.37 10.22 4.62
CA ASP A 377 -7.90 11.30 5.49
C ASP A 377 -9.04 12.17 6.02
N ILE A 378 -9.94 12.64 5.16
CA ILE A 378 -11.06 13.48 5.58
C ILE A 378 -12.04 12.75 6.52
N ARG A 379 -12.21 11.43 6.39
CA ARG A 379 -13.03 10.63 7.30
C ARG A 379 -12.41 10.52 8.69
N GLU A 380 -11.11 10.31 8.78
CA GLU A 380 -10.42 10.33 10.07
C GLU A 380 -10.40 11.72 10.69
N PHE A 381 -10.20 12.76 9.88
CA PHE A 381 -10.31 14.15 10.33
C PHE A 381 -11.70 14.42 10.90
N ALA A 382 -12.76 13.97 10.23
CA ALA A 382 -14.14 14.09 10.71
C ALA A 382 -14.36 13.40 12.07
N ALA A 383 -13.80 12.20 12.25
CA ALA A 383 -13.88 11.48 13.52
C ALA A 383 -13.08 12.16 14.66
N GLY A 384 -11.93 12.75 14.32
CA GLY A 384 -11.01 13.39 15.27
C GLY A 384 -11.41 14.80 15.69
N PHE A 385 -12.07 15.56 14.79
CA PHE A 385 -12.48 16.96 14.99
C PHE A 385 -13.99 17.13 15.05
N GLY A 386 -14.69 16.10 15.50
CA GLY A 386 -16.15 16.09 15.58
C GLY A 386 -16.77 17.15 16.49
N ASP A 387 -15.98 17.89 17.27
CA ASP A 387 -16.38 19.09 18.02
C ASP A 387 -16.41 20.37 17.15
N VAL A 388 -15.65 20.38 16.05
CA VAL A 388 -15.49 21.53 15.15
C VAL A 388 -16.26 21.35 13.85
N VAL A 389 -16.35 20.13 13.33
CA VAL A 389 -16.97 19.83 12.03
C VAL A 389 -18.40 19.32 12.15
N GLY A 390 -19.17 19.40 11.06
CA GLY A 390 -20.56 18.94 11.01
C GLY A 390 -21.47 19.83 10.16
N MET A 391 -22.74 19.42 10.05
CA MET A 391 -23.78 20.13 9.28
C MET A 391 -24.58 21.15 10.12
N GLY A 392 -24.29 21.24 11.42
CA GLY A 392 -24.99 22.13 12.35
C GLY A 392 -24.45 23.57 12.32
N ARG A 393 -25.24 24.52 12.83
CA ARG A 393 -24.77 25.90 12.99
C ARG A 393 -23.49 25.94 13.81
N GLY A 394 -22.54 26.74 13.34
CA GLY A 394 -21.25 26.90 14.01
C GLY A 394 -20.23 25.80 13.71
N ARG A 395 -20.53 24.87 12.80
CA ARG A 395 -19.64 23.79 12.41
C ARG A 395 -19.04 24.00 11.01
N GLY A 396 -17.83 23.50 10.82
CA GLY A 396 -17.15 23.50 9.53
C GLY A 396 -17.59 22.33 8.64
N ARG A 397 -17.92 22.62 7.38
CA ARG A 397 -18.19 21.60 6.36
C ARG A 397 -16.90 20.97 5.87
N LEU A 398 -17.02 19.73 5.41
CA LEU A 398 -15.93 18.91 4.89
C LEU A 398 -16.28 18.48 3.47
N VAL A 399 -15.40 18.76 2.52
CA VAL A 399 -15.59 18.41 1.10
C VAL A 399 -14.47 17.48 0.65
N LEU A 400 -14.84 16.37 0.00
CA LEU A 400 -13.96 15.43 -0.66
C LEU A 400 -14.05 15.65 -2.17
N GLU A 401 -12.93 15.98 -2.80
CA GLU A 401 -12.80 16.15 -4.24
C GLU A 401 -11.99 15.00 -4.84
N ASP A 402 -12.53 14.38 -5.89
CA ASP A 402 -11.80 13.46 -6.76
C ASP A 402 -12.55 13.38 -8.11
N LEU A 403 -12.05 12.61 -9.07
CA LEU A 403 -12.73 12.40 -10.34
C LEU A 403 -14.16 11.86 -10.10
N PRO A 404 -15.16 12.24 -10.93
CA PRO A 404 -16.56 11.82 -10.77
C PRO A 404 -16.74 10.31 -10.62
N GLU A 405 -15.98 9.51 -11.37
CA GLU A 405 -15.97 8.05 -11.33
C GLU A 405 -15.38 7.45 -10.04
N VAL A 406 -14.53 8.19 -9.32
CA VAL A 406 -13.94 7.79 -8.04
C VAL A 406 -14.92 8.10 -6.91
N VAL A 407 -15.30 9.38 -6.75
CA VAL A 407 -16.25 9.76 -5.70
C VAL A 407 -17.62 9.11 -5.88
N GLY A 408 -18.01 8.77 -7.11
CA GLY A 408 -19.24 8.06 -7.44
C GLY A 408 -19.32 6.64 -6.87
N GLN A 409 -18.19 5.99 -6.56
CA GLN A 409 -18.15 4.64 -5.98
C GLN A 409 -18.36 4.64 -4.47
N ILE A 410 -18.19 5.78 -3.81
CA ILE A 410 -18.36 5.88 -2.37
C ILE A 410 -19.85 5.74 -2.05
N ARG A 411 -20.19 4.73 -1.24
CA ARG A 411 -21.56 4.52 -0.74
C ARG A 411 -21.89 5.60 0.30
N GLU A 412 -23.17 5.92 0.47
CA GLU A 412 -23.61 6.97 1.41
C GLU A 412 -23.14 6.71 2.85
N GLU A 413 -23.02 5.45 3.28
CA GLU A 413 -22.50 5.10 4.60
C GLU A 413 -21.03 5.51 4.77
N GLY A 414 -20.26 5.54 3.69
CA GLY A 414 -18.86 5.99 3.68
C GLY A 414 -18.69 7.50 3.82
N LEU A 415 -19.73 8.27 3.51
CA LEU A 415 -19.76 9.74 3.63
C LEU A 415 -20.29 10.22 4.98
N VAL A 416 -20.72 9.31 5.85
CA VAL A 416 -21.22 9.64 7.18
C VAL A 416 -20.31 8.99 8.22
N VAL A 417 -19.63 9.83 8.99
CA VAL A 417 -18.69 9.39 10.03
C VAL A 417 -19.30 9.67 11.40
N GLY A 418 -19.32 8.66 12.26
CA GLY A 418 -19.61 8.86 13.68
C GLY A 418 -18.42 9.49 14.37
N ASN A 419 -18.62 10.60 15.06
CA ASN A 419 -17.60 11.17 15.93
C ASN A 419 -17.57 10.44 17.29
N ARG A 420 -16.65 10.87 18.17
CA ARG A 420 -16.47 10.28 19.52
C ARG A 420 -17.70 10.40 20.42
N ASP A 421 -18.56 11.38 20.16
CA ASP A 421 -19.76 11.67 20.94
C ASP A 421 -21.03 11.03 20.35
N GLY A 422 -20.89 10.26 19.27
CA GLY A 422 -21.99 9.59 18.57
C GLY A 422 -22.78 10.48 17.61
N GLU A 423 -22.38 11.76 17.44
CA GLU A 423 -22.92 12.62 16.40
C GLU A 423 -22.40 12.21 15.03
N LYS A 424 -23.21 12.42 14.01
CA LYS A 424 -22.89 12.07 12.62
C LYS A 424 -22.37 13.30 11.89
N VAL A 425 -21.13 13.24 11.43
CA VAL A 425 -20.54 14.21 10.52
C VAL A 425 -20.74 13.72 9.09
N ARG A 426 -21.38 14.54 8.25
CA ARG A 426 -21.52 14.27 6.81
C ARG A 426 -20.36 14.94 6.07
N ILE A 427 -19.75 14.19 5.16
CA ILE A 427 -18.76 14.65 4.20
C ILE A 427 -19.47 14.85 2.87
N GLU A 428 -19.27 16.01 2.27
CA GLU A 428 -19.77 16.31 0.93
C GLU A 428 -18.76 15.77 -0.08
N ARG A 429 -19.24 15.12 -1.15
CA ARG A 429 -18.39 14.69 -2.25
C ARG A 429 -18.61 15.57 -3.46
N VAL A 430 -17.55 15.91 -4.17
CA VAL A 430 -17.59 16.71 -5.39
C VAL A 430 -16.73 16.03 -6.45
N GLY A 431 -17.35 15.70 -7.59
CA GLY A 431 -16.63 15.21 -8.76
C GLY A 431 -15.88 16.36 -9.42
N CYS A 432 -14.56 16.35 -9.37
CA CYS A 432 -13.70 17.41 -9.87
C CYS A 432 -12.47 16.84 -10.58
N ASP A 433 -12.10 17.49 -11.68
CA ASP A 433 -10.78 17.37 -12.29
C ASP A 433 -9.96 18.59 -11.87
N PHE A 434 -9.01 18.40 -10.97
CA PHE A 434 -8.10 19.42 -10.43
C PHE A 434 -7.22 20.15 -11.46
N PHE A 435 -7.18 19.74 -12.73
CA PHE A 435 -6.56 20.52 -13.81
C PHE A 435 -7.50 21.64 -14.32
N LYS A 436 -8.78 21.55 -13.99
CA LYS A 436 -9.82 22.55 -14.30
C LYS A 436 -10.03 23.50 -13.13
N GLU A 437 -10.93 24.45 -13.31
CA GLU A 437 -11.35 25.36 -12.24
C GLU A 437 -11.89 24.58 -11.04
N ASN A 438 -11.38 24.89 -9.85
CA ASN A 438 -11.81 24.20 -8.63
C ASN A 438 -13.25 24.64 -8.26
N PRO A 439 -14.20 23.72 -8.06
CA PRO A 439 -15.61 24.04 -7.84
C PRO A 439 -15.90 24.62 -6.45
N VAL A 440 -15.03 24.37 -5.46
CA VAL A 440 -15.19 24.86 -4.10
C VAL A 440 -14.38 26.13 -3.94
N GLN A 441 -15.06 27.26 -3.79
CA GLN A 441 -14.45 28.59 -3.68
C GLN A 441 -14.36 29.02 -2.21
N GLY A 442 -13.26 29.67 -1.84
CA GLY A 442 -13.08 30.32 -0.54
C GLY A 442 -13.05 29.36 0.65
N ALA A 443 -12.64 28.09 0.48
CA ALA A 443 -12.52 27.19 1.62
C ALA A 443 -11.38 27.62 2.56
N ARG A 444 -11.48 27.28 3.85
CA ARG A 444 -10.44 27.62 4.83
C ARG A 444 -9.13 26.88 4.55
N ALA A 445 -9.19 25.61 4.16
CA ALA A 445 -8.02 24.83 3.78
C ALA A 445 -8.31 23.93 2.58
N TYR A 446 -7.36 23.89 1.65
CA TYR A 446 -7.25 22.90 0.59
C TYR A 446 -6.08 21.98 0.93
N TYR A 447 -6.32 20.69 0.97
CA TYR A 447 -5.36 19.68 1.40
C TYR A 447 -5.06 18.72 0.27
N LEU A 448 -3.76 18.52 -0.01
CA LEU A 448 -3.23 17.58 -0.99
C LEU A 448 -2.38 16.55 -0.24
N HIS A 449 -2.61 15.26 -0.48
CA HIS A 449 -1.84 14.19 0.15
C HIS A 449 -1.51 13.07 -0.84
N SER A 450 -0.22 12.88 -1.13
CA SER A 450 0.22 11.92 -2.17
C SER A 450 -0.46 12.20 -3.51
N VAL A 451 -0.33 13.45 -3.98
CA VAL A 451 -0.93 13.92 -5.23
C VAL A 451 0.14 14.50 -6.14
N LEU A 452 0.94 15.45 -5.65
CA LEU A 452 1.86 16.21 -6.51
C LEU A 452 3.03 15.35 -7.00
N HIS A 453 3.34 14.25 -6.31
CA HIS A 453 4.42 13.33 -6.69
C HIS A 453 4.15 12.53 -7.97
N ASP A 454 2.89 12.46 -8.42
CA ASP A 454 2.49 11.73 -9.62
C ASP A 454 2.66 12.55 -10.90
N TRP A 455 2.87 13.86 -10.76
CA TRP A 455 2.79 14.80 -11.86
C TRP A 455 4.12 15.51 -12.09
N PRO A 456 4.62 15.61 -13.34
CA PRO A 456 5.73 16.48 -13.68
C PRO A 456 5.51 17.94 -13.21
N ASN A 457 6.60 18.65 -12.91
CA ASN A 457 6.56 20.02 -12.39
C ASN A 457 5.57 20.98 -13.12
N PRO A 458 5.48 21.02 -14.46
CA PRO A 458 4.51 21.90 -15.13
C PRO A 458 3.05 21.57 -14.82
N LEU A 459 2.72 20.28 -14.66
CA LEU A 459 1.37 19.81 -14.33
C LEU A 459 1.07 20.02 -12.84
N ALA A 460 2.02 19.74 -11.96
CA ALA A 460 1.92 20.07 -10.54
C ALA A 460 1.68 21.59 -10.34
N ALA A 461 2.40 22.45 -11.06
CA ALA A 461 2.20 23.90 -11.03
C ALA A 461 0.79 24.30 -11.52
N THR A 462 0.23 23.57 -12.48
CA THR A 462 -1.13 23.78 -12.96
C THR A 462 -2.15 23.49 -11.86
N ILE A 463 -2.03 22.33 -11.19
CA ILE A 463 -2.89 21.95 -10.04
C ILE A 463 -2.84 23.03 -8.95
N LEU A 464 -1.63 23.44 -8.55
CA LEU A 464 -1.44 24.48 -7.55
C LEU A 464 -2.05 25.82 -7.95
N SER A 465 -1.95 26.18 -9.24
CA SER A 465 -2.54 27.42 -9.77
C SER A 465 -4.07 27.39 -9.74
N ARG A 466 -4.70 26.24 -10.00
CA ARG A 466 -6.16 26.07 -9.91
C ARG A 466 -6.67 26.20 -8.49
N ILE A 467 -5.96 25.62 -7.54
CA ILE A 467 -6.31 25.77 -6.12
C ILE A 467 -6.12 27.23 -5.67
N ALA A 468 -5.01 27.87 -6.04
CA ALA A 468 -4.75 29.26 -5.70
C ALA A 468 -5.83 30.24 -6.23
N GLN A 469 -6.42 29.95 -7.40
CA GLN A 469 -7.53 30.73 -7.95
C GLN A 469 -8.81 30.63 -7.12
N ALA A 470 -9.04 29.50 -6.44
CA ALA A 470 -10.20 29.29 -5.58
C ALA A 470 -9.99 29.79 -4.14
N MET A 471 -8.76 30.12 -3.75
CA MET A 471 -8.42 30.58 -2.41
C MET A 471 -8.79 32.04 -2.17
N GLU A 472 -9.28 32.36 -0.98
CA GLU A 472 -9.49 33.73 -0.51
C GLU A 472 -8.19 34.29 0.10
N PRO A 473 -7.62 35.40 -0.44
CA PRO A 473 -6.39 35.99 0.09
C PRO A 473 -6.50 36.38 1.56
N GLY A 474 -5.51 35.98 2.36
CA GLY A 474 -5.48 36.24 3.80
C GLY A 474 -6.37 35.31 4.65
N TYR A 475 -7.20 34.47 4.02
CA TYR A 475 -8.08 33.52 4.70
C TYR A 475 -7.74 32.06 4.39
N SER A 476 -7.66 31.67 3.13
CA SER A 476 -7.45 30.26 2.75
C SER A 476 -6.02 29.80 2.98
N LYS A 477 -5.84 28.49 3.20
CA LYS A 477 -4.54 27.83 3.33
C LYS A 477 -4.42 26.65 2.38
N LEU A 478 -3.22 26.45 1.84
CA LEU A 478 -2.86 25.24 1.12
C LEU A 478 -2.02 24.35 2.04
N LEU A 479 -2.40 23.09 2.19
CA LEU A 479 -1.71 22.08 2.97
C LEU A 479 -1.21 21.00 2.02
N ILE A 480 0.12 20.88 1.90
CA ILE A 480 0.76 19.86 1.07
C ILE A 480 1.36 18.81 2.00
N ASN A 481 0.78 17.62 2.01
CA ASN A 481 1.29 16.48 2.74
C ASN A 481 1.95 15.52 1.74
N GLU A 482 3.25 15.67 1.55
CA GLU A 482 4.05 14.85 0.65
C GLU A 482 5.23 14.24 1.39
N LYS A 483 5.76 13.15 0.85
CA LYS A 483 6.98 12.55 1.40
C LYS A 483 8.19 13.40 1.04
N LEU A 484 8.83 13.94 2.06
CA LEU A 484 10.10 14.65 1.91
C LEU A 484 11.26 13.66 1.95
N HIS A 485 12.11 13.72 0.93
CA HIS A 485 13.32 12.93 0.85
C HIS A 485 14.52 13.75 1.36
N PRO A 486 15.34 13.22 2.28
CA PRO A 486 16.54 13.92 2.72
C PRO A 486 17.53 14.04 1.55
N GLY A 487 18.07 15.23 1.32
CA GLY A 487 18.94 15.55 0.18
C GLY A 487 20.29 14.81 0.12
N SER A 488 20.61 13.95 1.09
CA SER A 488 21.78 13.08 1.07
C SER A 488 21.36 11.63 1.26
N GLY A 489 21.78 10.74 0.35
CA GLY A 489 21.45 9.30 0.33
C GLY A 489 21.92 8.50 1.55
N ARG A 490 22.57 9.14 2.53
CA ARG A 490 22.69 8.64 3.91
C ARG A 490 21.41 9.00 4.67
N GLY A 491 20.29 8.44 4.23
CA GLY A 491 19.12 8.38 5.10
C GLY A 491 19.53 7.69 6.40
N VAL A 492 19.20 8.32 7.54
CA VAL A 492 19.22 7.67 8.85
C VAL A 492 18.69 6.25 8.66
N LEU A 493 19.50 5.25 8.99
CA LEU A 493 19.29 3.85 8.63
C LEU A 493 17.92 3.28 9.08
N GLY A 494 17.13 4.02 9.87
CA GLY A 494 15.75 3.70 10.25
C GLY A 494 14.68 3.87 9.15
N GLY A 495 14.99 4.49 8.00
CA GLY A 495 14.01 4.85 6.97
C GLY A 495 14.01 3.97 5.71
N HIS A 496 14.19 2.64 5.81
CA HIS A 496 14.15 1.79 4.60
C HIS A 496 12.80 1.85 3.86
N GLY A 497 11.70 2.25 4.52
CA GLY A 497 10.42 2.48 3.86
C GLY A 497 10.49 3.57 2.78
N ALA A 498 11.21 4.66 3.03
CA ALA A 498 11.26 5.78 2.08
C ALA A 498 11.94 5.43 0.75
N GLY A 499 12.99 4.59 0.75
CA GLY A 499 13.67 4.17 -0.47
C GLY A 499 12.88 3.14 -1.30
N TYR A 500 12.15 2.22 -0.65
CA TYR A 500 11.23 1.31 -1.35
C TYR A 500 9.99 2.04 -1.85
N ASP A 501 9.50 3.02 -1.08
CA ASP A 501 8.38 3.88 -1.46
C ASP A 501 8.73 4.73 -2.70
N ASP A 502 9.96 5.27 -2.81
CA ASP A 502 10.39 6.11 -3.94
C ASP A 502 10.64 5.32 -5.23
N VAL A 503 11.37 4.19 -5.16
CA VAL A 503 11.60 3.32 -6.33
C VAL A 503 10.31 2.61 -6.74
N GLY A 504 9.43 2.33 -5.78
CA GLY A 504 8.07 1.86 -6.00
C GLY A 504 7.27 2.92 -6.74
N SER A 505 6.91 4.04 -6.10
CA SER A 505 6.07 5.08 -6.70
C SER A 505 6.64 5.61 -8.02
N ARG A 506 7.92 6.03 -8.08
CA ARG A 506 8.54 6.50 -9.35
C ARG A 506 8.73 5.40 -10.40
N GLY A 507 8.79 4.14 -9.99
CA GLY A 507 8.85 3.00 -10.90
C GLY A 507 7.47 2.57 -11.41
N PHE A 508 6.44 2.69 -10.58
CA PHE A 508 5.06 2.25 -10.83
C PHE A 508 4.22 3.32 -11.54
N GLU A 509 4.38 4.59 -11.18
CA GLU A 509 3.60 5.74 -11.68
C GLU A 509 4.29 6.47 -12.86
N GLY A 510 5.30 5.83 -13.45
CA GLY A 510 6.13 6.44 -14.48
C GLY A 510 7.21 7.30 -13.83
N ALA A 511 8.44 7.19 -14.32
CA ALA A 511 9.57 7.95 -13.81
C ALA A 511 9.38 9.46 -14.08
N HIS A 512 8.61 10.13 -13.24
CA HIS A 512 8.49 11.57 -13.18
C HIS A 512 9.20 12.01 -11.92
N GLY A 513 10.49 12.36 -12.08
CA GLY A 513 11.30 12.81 -10.97
C GLY A 513 10.78 14.14 -10.44
N ILE A 514 10.50 14.21 -9.14
CA ILE A 514 10.58 15.48 -8.42
C ILE A 514 11.63 15.39 -7.32
N ARG A 515 12.61 16.28 -7.41
CA ARG A 515 13.43 16.75 -6.31
C ARG A 515 12.82 18.09 -5.89
N VAL A 516 12.08 18.12 -4.78
CA VAL A 516 11.69 19.39 -4.17
C VAL A 516 12.91 19.87 -3.39
N GLU A 517 13.72 20.73 -4.02
CA GLU A 517 14.68 21.52 -3.25
C GLU A 517 13.90 22.55 -2.46
N GLY A 518 14.08 22.55 -1.14
CA GLY A 518 13.48 23.54 -0.25
C GLY A 518 13.90 24.93 -0.69
N VAL A 519 12.92 25.78 -0.99
CA VAL A 519 13.14 27.21 -1.09
C VAL A 519 12.96 27.76 0.33
N ASP A 520 14.06 28.26 0.89
CA ASP A 520 14.09 29.00 2.16
C ASP A 520 13.20 30.25 2.14
#